data_AF-A0A7S3LZQ0-F1
#
_entry.id   AF-A0A7S3LZQ0-F1
#
_cell.length_a   1.000
_cell.length_b   1.000
_cell.length_c   1.000
_cell.angle_alpha   90.00
_cell.angle_beta   90.00
_cell.angle_gamma   90.00
#
_symmetry.space_group_name_H-M   'P 1'
#
loop_
_entity.id
_entity.type
_entity.pdbx_description
1 polymer ?
#
loop_
_entity_poly.entity_id
_entity_poly.type
_entity_poly.pdbx_seq_one_letter_code
_entity_poly.pdbx_strand_id
1 'polypeptide(L)'
;MAALLQAGTPFDVVLEEINKMVSVLEQEDEADLEQKLFCEKEIEEGKATITKKNGQIESLETEINELNTLIDDPKIGLVAQIKETEDDLGENAANQASETEMRQKENAVYQENVENLVKAEDLLKSAVNVLSKYYDKIAKKAEAAFVQVASKRTLSFLRKRAKPETWEGDYKGQSSDGNAALDMLEFLLSDTVKEEQEAHSSEAKAQKEFDESMASLKSDEAGLQESPSNLK
;
A
#
# COMPACT_ATOMS: atom_id res chain seq x y z
N MET A 1 -45.46 123.79 7.46
CA MET A 1 -45.39 122.39 7.95
C MET A 1 -45.05 121.39 6.83
N ALA A 2 -44.18 121.73 5.85
CA ALA A 2 -43.90 120.82 4.71
C ALA A 2 -42.58 121.07 3.95
N ALA A 3 -41.63 121.89 4.45
CA ALA A 3 -40.49 122.34 3.64
C ALA A 3 -39.09 121.98 4.22
N LEU A 4 -39.01 121.20 5.31
CA LEU A 4 -37.75 120.69 5.87
C LEU A 4 -37.56 119.19 5.65
N LEU A 5 -38.38 118.60 4.79
CA LEU A 5 -38.36 117.17 4.43
C LEU A 5 -37.74 116.94 3.04
N GLN A 6 -37.06 117.94 2.46
CA GLN A 6 -36.59 117.91 1.06
C GLN A 6 -35.07 117.92 0.87
N ALA A 7 -34.29 117.77 1.93
CA ALA A 7 -32.86 117.48 1.83
C ALA A 7 -32.53 116.41 2.87
N GLY A 8 -31.89 115.32 2.42
CA GLY A 8 -31.61 114.13 3.21
C GLY A 8 -31.11 114.43 4.62
N THR A 9 -31.60 113.66 5.58
CA THR A 9 -31.24 113.85 6.98
C THR A 9 -29.77 113.46 7.18
N PRO A 10 -29.03 114.07 8.13
CA PRO A 10 -27.65 113.67 8.43
C PRO A 10 -27.49 112.21 8.88
N PHE A 11 -28.59 111.49 9.12
CA PHE A 11 -28.62 110.06 9.41
C PHE A 11 -28.70 109.17 8.15
N ASP A 12 -28.97 109.73 6.96
CA ASP A 12 -29.16 108.95 5.73
C ASP A 12 -27.88 108.19 5.33
N VAL A 13 -26.70 108.79 5.53
CA VAL A 13 -25.40 108.14 5.31
C VAL A 13 -25.19 106.96 6.26
N VAL A 14 -25.59 107.12 7.53
CA VAL A 14 -25.48 106.05 8.54
C VAL A 14 -26.45 104.91 8.20
N LEU A 15 -27.67 105.22 7.76
CA LEU A 15 -28.65 104.23 7.31
C LEU A 15 -28.17 103.50 6.05
N GLU A 16 -27.50 104.18 5.12
CA GLU A 16 -26.90 103.55 3.93
C GLU A 16 -25.79 102.57 4.30
N GLU A 17 -24.87 102.93 5.20
CA GLU A 17 -23.81 102.02 5.67
C GLU A 17 -24.37 100.86 6.51
N ILE A 18 -25.44 101.08 7.29
CA ILE A 18 -26.16 99.99 7.96
C ILE A 18 -26.73 99.02 6.93
N ASN A 19 -27.35 99.50 5.85
CA ASN A 19 -27.89 98.63 4.80
C ASN A 19 -26.78 97.85 4.05
N LYS A 20 -25.61 98.47 3.84
CA LYS A 20 -24.44 97.76 3.28
C LYS A 20 -23.95 96.65 4.22
N MET A 21 -23.84 96.92 5.51
CA MET A 21 -23.49 95.90 6.50
C MET A 21 -24.52 94.77 6.54
N VAL A 22 -25.83 95.08 6.49
CA VAL A 22 -26.88 94.06 6.41
C VAL A 22 -26.71 93.20 5.16
N SER A 23 -26.47 93.80 3.99
CA SER A 23 -26.25 93.03 2.76
C SER A 23 -25.00 92.16 2.79
N VAL A 24 -23.92 92.61 3.45
CA VAL A 24 -22.70 91.78 3.63
C VAL A 24 -23.00 90.63 4.57
N LEU A 25 -23.68 90.88 5.69
CA LEU A 25 -24.08 89.84 6.65
C LEU A 25 -24.98 88.78 5.98
N GLU A 26 -25.92 89.18 5.14
CA GLU A 26 -26.76 88.21 4.39
C GLU A 26 -25.93 87.34 3.43
N GLN A 27 -24.89 87.89 2.80
CA GLN A 27 -24.00 87.11 1.93
C GLN A 27 -23.05 86.20 2.72
N GLU A 28 -22.53 86.68 3.84
CA GLU A 28 -21.71 85.89 4.77
C GLU A 28 -22.52 84.75 5.38
N ASP A 29 -23.76 85.00 5.80
CA ASP A 29 -24.67 83.99 6.35
C ASP A 29 -24.97 82.87 5.34
N GLU A 30 -25.21 83.19 4.07
CA GLU A 30 -25.45 82.18 3.02
C GLU A 30 -24.16 81.38 2.73
N ALA A 31 -23.02 82.04 2.61
CA ALA A 31 -21.73 81.37 2.38
C ALA A 31 -21.35 80.45 3.57
N ASP A 32 -21.58 80.89 4.80
CA ASP A 32 -21.36 80.10 6.01
C ASP A 32 -22.31 78.91 6.08
N LEU A 33 -23.58 79.07 5.67
CA LEU A 33 -24.54 77.99 5.56
C LEU A 33 -24.10 76.95 4.52
N GLU A 34 -23.72 77.38 3.31
CA GLU A 34 -23.23 76.48 2.26
C GLU A 34 -21.99 75.71 2.72
N GLN A 35 -21.01 76.40 3.31
CA GLN A 35 -19.78 75.79 3.81
C GLN A 35 -20.03 74.80 4.94
N LYS A 36 -20.95 75.14 5.85
CA LYS A 36 -21.39 74.22 6.91
C LYS A 36 -22.02 72.96 6.32
N LEU A 37 -22.97 73.10 5.38
CA LEU A 37 -23.64 71.97 4.73
C LEU A 37 -22.64 71.10 3.96
N PHE A 38 -21.67 71.71 3.28
CA PHE A 38 -20.59 70.98 2.62
C PHE A 38 -19.77 70.15 3.63
N CYS A 39 -19.36 70.77 4.75
CA CYS A 39 -18.58 70.08 5.77
C CYS A 39 -19.37 68.94 6.44
N GLU A 40 -20.65 69.16 6.76
CA GLU A 40 -21.53 68.13 7.33
C GLU A 40 -21.66 66.94 6.38
N LYS A 41 -21.90 67.21 5.08
CA LYS A 41 -21.99 66.17 4.04
C LYS A 41 -20.69 65.38 3.89
N GLU A 42 -19.55 66.05 3.74
CA GLU A 42 -18.24 65.39 3.58
C GLU A 42 -17.88 64.54 4.80
N ILE A 43 -18.19 65.02 6.01
CA ILE A 43 -17.99 64.27 7.26
C ILE A 43 -18.90 63.03 7.29
N GLU A 44 -20.16 63.15 6.89
CA GLU A 44 -21.10 62.04 6.84
C GLU A 44 -20.65 60.96 5.84
N GLU A 45 -20.35 61.36 4.59
CA GLU A 45 -19.88 60.46 3.54
C GLU A 45 -18.53 59.82 3.90
N GLY A 46 -17.62 60.58 4.49
CA GLY A 46 -16.34 60.10 5.00
C GLY A 46 -16.52 59.06 6.11
N LYS A 47 -17.36 59.33 7.10
CA LYS A 47 -17.70 58.37 8.18
C LYS A 47 -18.32 57.10 7.62
N ALA A 48 -19.28 57.21 6.71
CA ALA A 48 -19.92 56.06 6.06
C ALA A 48 -18.89 55.20 5.31
N THR A 49 -17.95 55.85 4.60
CA THR A 49 -16.86 55.16 3.88
C THR A 49 -15.91 54.45 4.84
N ILE A 50 -15.51 55.10 5.94
CA ILE A 50 -14.64 54.49 6.97
C ILE A 50 -15.33 53.27 7.58
N THR A 51 -16.59 53.37 7.99
CA THR A 51 -17.34 52.25 8.55
C THR A 51 -17.42 51.08 7.56
N LYS A 52 -17.72 51.34 6.29
CA LYS A 52 -17.75 50.31 5.25
C LYS A 52 -16.38 49.64 5.08
N LYS A 53 -15.29 50.43 5.02
CA LYS A 53 -13.95 49.91 4.81
C LYS A 53 -13.46 49.09 6.01
N ASN A 54 -13.74 49.53 7.22
CA ASN A 54 -13.42 48.75 8.42
C ASN A 54 -14.17 47.41 8.45
N GLY A 55 -15.46 47.40 8.10
CA GLY A 55 -16.20 46.13 7.98
C GLY A 55 -15.63 45.19 6.90
N GLN A 56 -15.12 45.73 5.79
CA GLN A 56 -14.42 44.93 4.78
C GLN A 56 -13.09 44.36 5.32
N ILE A 57 -12.34 45.14 6.10
CA ILE A 57 -11.10 44.69 6.73
C ILE A 57 -11.37 43.55 7.70
N GLU A 58 -12.35 43.69 8.60
CA GLU A 58 -12.71 42.65 9.58
C GLU A 58 -13.15 41.35 8.90
N SER A 59 -13.92 41.45 7.81
CA SER A 59 -14.32 40.28 7.01
C SER A 59 -13.10 39.58 6.39
N LEU A 60 -12.21 40.34 5.74
CA LEU A 60 -11.01 39.79 5.12
C LEU A 60 -10.04 39.20 6.15
N GLU A 61 -9.88 39.82 7.32
CA GLU A 61 -9.08 39.29 8.43
C GLU A 61 -9.65 37.96 8.94
N THR A 62 -10.98 37.84 9.02
CA THR A 62 -11.64 36.59 9.40
C THR A 62 -11.37 35.50 8.36
N GLU A 63 -11.58 35.80 7.07
CA GLU A 63 -11.31 34.86 5.97
C GLU A 63 -9.83 34.42 5.95
N ILE A 64 -8.89 35.35 6.17
CA ILE A 64 -7.46 35.05 6.25
C ILE A 64 -7.18 34.07 7.41
N ASN A 65 -7.77 34.28 8.58
CA ASN A 65 -7.56 33.41 9.73
C ASN A 65 -8.15 32.00 9.51
N GLU A 66 -9.31 31.91 8.87
CA GLU A 66 -9.92 30.63 8.49
C GLU A 66 -9.04 29.89 7.48
N LEU A 67 -8.55 30.57 6.44
CA LEU A 67 -7.62 29.99 5.46
C LEU A 67 -6.30 29.54 6.09
N ASN A 68 -5.71 30.36 6.97
CA ASN A 68 -4.49 29.99 7.68
C ASN A 68 -4.71 28.74 8.55
N THR A 69 -5.85 28.63 9.22
CA THR A 69 -6.16 27.43 10.01
C THR A 69 -6.36 26.21 9.11
N LEU A 70 -7.06 26.37 8.00
CA LEU A 70 -7.29 25.29 7.03
C LEU A 70 -5.97 24.79 6.41
N ILE A 71 -5.03 25.68 6.12
CA ILE A 71 -3.76 25.32 5.45
C ILE A 71 -2.72 24.86 6.46
N ASP A 72 -2.47 25.64 7.51
CA ASP A 72 -1.28 25.56 8.35
C ASP A 72 -1.53 24.97 9.74
N ASP A 73 -2.77 24.59 10.10
CA ASP A 73 -2.98 23.91 11.38
C ASP A 73 -2.09 22.65 11.46
N PRO A 74 -1.27 22.50 12.51
CA PRO A 74 -0.24 21.47 12.57
C PRO A 74 -0.79 20.05 12.71
N LYS A 75 -2.09 19.87 12.97
CA LYS A 75 -2.74 18.56 13.15
C LYS A 75 -3.75 18.26 12.05
N ILE A 76 -4.52 19.26 11.64
CA ILE A 76 -5.62 19.09 10.69
C ILE A 76 -5.48 19.95 9.44
N GLY A 77 -4.44 20.78 9.35
CA GLY A 77 -4.19 21.61 8.20
C GLY A 77 -3.81 20.78 6.97
N LEU A 78 -4.10 21.30 5.79
CA LEU A 78 -3.79 20.64 4.52
C LEU A 78 -2.31 20.25 4.42
N VAL A 79 -1.39 21.07 4.93
CA VAL A 79 0.05 20.75 4.93
C VAL A 79 0.37 19.51 5.76
N ALA A 80 -0.27 19.36 6.93
CA ALA A 80 -0.08 18.21 7.79
C ALA A 80 -0.64 16.93 7.15
N GLN A 81 -1.85 17.00 6.57
CA GLN A 81 -2.50 15.88 5.91
C GLN A 81 -1.73 15.41 4.66
N ILE A 82 -1.21 16.34 3.86
CA ILE A 82 -0.36 16.01 2.69
C ILE A 82 0.89 15.28 3.15
N LYS A 83 1.56 15.77 4.20
CA LYS A 83 2.76 15.13 4.73
C LYS A 83 2.48 13.70 5.23
N GLU A 84 1.40 13.50 5.97
CA GLU A 84 0.98 12.17 6.43
C GLU A 84 0.71 11.23 5.24
N THR A 85 0.00 11.72 4.22
CA THR A 85 -0.26 10.94 2.98
C THR A 85 1.03 10.58 2.24
N GLU A 86 2.00 11.50 2.16
CA GLU A 86 3.31 11.24 1.54
C GLU A 86 4.13 10.21 2.33
N ASP A 87 4.12 10.31 3.67
CA ASP A 87 4.77 9.34 4.56
C ASP A 87 4.13 7.94 4.38
N ASP A 88 2.80 7.84 4.36
CA ASP A 88 2.05 6.60 4.14
C ASP A 88 2.29 5.97 2.75
N LEU A 89 2.37 6.79 1.70
CA LEU A 89 2.72 6.32 0.35
C LEU A 89 4.15 5.75 0.31
N GLY A 90 5.07 6.41 1.00
CA GLY A 90 6.45 5.94 1.14
C GLY A 90 6.53 4.58 1.84
N GLU A 91 5.79 4.42 2.94
CA GLU A 91 5.71 3.15 3.68
C GLU A 91 5.06 2.05 2.84
N ASN A 92 3.94 2.35 2.18
CA ASN A 92 3.25 1.40 1.30
C ASN A 92 4.16 0.89 0.17
N ALA A 93 4.86 1.80 -0.51
CA ALA A 93 5.81 1.44 -1.55
C ALA A 93 6.97 0.56 -1.03
N ALA A 94 7.47 0.85 0.17
CA ALA A 94 8.48 0.03 0.83
C ALA A 94 7.95 -1.37 1.18
N ASN A 95 6.71 -1.47 1.65
CA ASN A 95 6.05 -2.74 1.96
C ASN A 95 5.85 -3.59 0.70
N GLN A 96 5.34 -3.00 -0.39
CA GLN A 96 5.21 -3.69 -1.68
C GLN A 96 6.55 -4.24 -2.19
N ALA A 97 7.62 -3.44 -2.09
CA ALA A 97 8.96 -3.85 -2.51
C ALA A 97 9.50 -5.00 -1.64
N SER A 98 9.36 -4.87 -0.33
CA SER A 98 9.79 -5.89 0.65
C SER A 98 9.05 -7.22 0.45
N GLU A 99 7.72 -7.19 0.34
CA GLU A 99 6.93 -8.40 0.09
C GLU A 99 7.30 -9.06 -1.24
N THR A 100 7.51 -8.27 -2.30
CA THR A 100 7.92 -8.79 -3.60
C THR A 100 9.31 -9.46 -3.52
N GLU A 101 10.26 -8.85 -2.80
CA GLU A 101 11.58 -9.43 -2.61
C GLU A 101 11.52 -10.75 -1.81
N MET A 102 10.72 -10.78 -0.73
CA MET A 102 10.52 -12.00 0.05
C MET A 102 9.88 -13.10 -0.79
N ARG A 103 8.85 -12.78 -1.58
CA ARG A 103 8.16 -13.72 -2.47
C ARG A 103 9.12 -14.32 -3.51
N GLN A 104 10.00 -13.51 -4.08
CA GLN A 104 11.03 -14.01 -5.01
C GLN A 104 11.98 -15.00 -4.35
N LYS A 105 12.45 -14.71 -3.13
CA LYS A 105 13.35 -15.59 -2.38
C LYS A 105 12.66 -16.90 -1.99
N GLU A 106 11.45 -16.83 -1.46
CA GLU A 106 10.66 -17.99 -1.07
C GLU A 106 10.32 -18.88 -2.27
N ASN A 107 9.91 -18.29 -3.40
CA ASN A 107 9.62 -19.04 -4.61
C ASN A 107 10.87 -19.73 -5.16
N ALA A 108 12.04 -19.08 -5.10
CA ALA A 108 13.30 -19.69 -5.52
C ALA A 108 13.65 -20.91 -4.66
N VAL A 109 13.50 -20.81 -3.33
CA VAL A 109 13.71 -21.94 -2.39
C VAL A 109 12.71 -23.07 -2.67
N TYR A 110 11.45 -22.72 -2.93
CA TYR A 110 10.42 -23.69 -3.29
C TYR A 110 10.76 -24.44 -4.59
N GLN A 111 11.19 -23.74 -5.63
CA GLN A 111 11.58 -24.34 -6.91
C GLN A 111 12.75 -25.32 -6.73
N GLU A 112 13.78 -24.92 -5.97
CA GLU A 112 14.91 -25.79 -5.66
C GLU A 112 14.46 -27.03 -4.87
N ASN A 113 13.57 -26.86 -3.89
CA ASN A 113 13.06 -27.96 -3.09
C ASN A 113 12.29 -28.98 -3.96
N VAL A 114 11.36 -28.52 -4.79
CA VAL A 114 10.60 -29.40 -5.70
C VAL A 114 11.52 -30.09 -6.70
N GLU A 115 12.50 -29.39 -7.27
CA GLU A 115 13.47 -30.01 -8.18
C GLU A 115 14.24 -31.14 -7.49
N ASN A 116 14.66 -30.94 -6.24
CA ASN A 116 15.35 -31.97 -5.46
C ASN A 116 14.44 -33.15 -5.10
N LEU A 117 13.18 -32.89 -4.72
CA LEU A 117 12.19 -33.92 -4.41
C LEU A 117 11.88 -34.78 -5.63
N VAL A 118 11.62 -34.17 -6.80
CA VAL A 118 11.39 -34.90 -8.06
C VAL A 118 12.59 -35.78 -8.44
N LYS A 119 13.81 -35.25 -8.32
CA LYS A 119 15.03 -36.04 -8.56
C LYS A 119 15.17 -37.20 -7.57
N ALA A 120 14.86 -36.98 -6.29
CA ALA A 120 14.90 -38.00 -5.26
C ALA A 120 13.88 -39.10 -5.55
N GLU A 121 12.65 -38.74 -5.93
CA GLU A 121 11.63 -39.70 -6.34
C GLU A 121 12.07 -40.56 -7.52
N ASP A 122 12.62 -39.96 -8.58
CA ASP A 122 13.06 -40.68 -9.76
C ASP A 122 14.19 -41.66 -9.44
N LEU A 123 15.11 -41.25 -8.55
CA LEU A 123 16.18 -42.10 -8.07
C LEU A 123 15.64 -43.26 -7.21
N LEU A 124 14.71 -42.99 -6.29
CA LEU A 124 14.08 -44.00 -5.45
C LEU A 124 13.25 -44.99 -6.29
N LYS A 125 12.44 -44.52 -7.24
CA LYS A 125 11.71 -45.35 -8.22
C LYS A 125 12.67 -46.27 -8.98
N SER A 126 13.81 -45.74 -9.42
CA SER A 126 14.83 -46.52 -10.12
C SER A 126 15.47 -47.58 -9.21
N ALA A 127 15.79 -47.23 -7.96
CA ALA A 127 16.36 -48.16 -6.98
C ALA A 127 15.40 -49.31 -6.64
N VAL A 128 14.13 -49.00 -6.37
CA VAL A 128 13.06 -49.99 -6.14
C VAL A 128 12.95 -50.94 -7.32
N ASN A 129 12.92 -50.42 -8.55
CA ASN A 129 12.81 -51.23 -9.77
C ASN A 129 14.02 -52.19 -9.95
N VAL A 130 15.24 -51.68 -9.75
CA VAL A 130 16.47 -52.50 -9.88
C VAL A 130 16.52 -53.59 -8.82
N LEU A 131 16.23 -53.26 -7.55
CA LEU A 131 16.25 -54.23 -6.45
C LEU A 131 15.12 -55.26 -6.58
N SER A 132 13.91 -54.83 -6.93
CA SER A 132 12.78 -55.72 -7.21
C SER A 132 13.13 -56.75 -8.30
N LYS A 133 13.66 -56.28 -9.45
CA LYS A 133 14.12 -57.18 -10.54
C LYS A 133 15.23 -58.12 -10.11
N TYR A 134 16.15 -57.68 -9.25
CA TYR A 134 17.23 -58.51 -8.74
C TYR A 134 16.69 -59.65 -7.86
N TYR A 135 15.82 -59.33 -6.90
CA TYR A 135 15.20 -60.33 -6.04
C TYR A 135 14.28 -61.29 -6.81
N ASP A 136 13.49 -60.80 -7.76
CA ASP A 136 12.70 -61.62 -8.69
C ASP A 136 13.57 -62.62 -9.48
N LYS A 137 14.73 -62.17 -9.95
CA LYS A 137 15.66 -63.01 -10.70
C LYS A 137 16.29 -64.08 -9.81
N ILE A 138 16.58 -63.79 -8.55
CA ILE A 138 17.05 -64.77 -7.58
C ILE A 138 15.95 -65.79 -7.28
N ALA A 139 14.72 -65.34 -7.01
CA ALA A 139 13.58 -66.20 -6.73
C ALA A 139 13.31 -67.18 -7.89
N LYS A 140 13.25 -66.67 -9.12
CA LYS A 140 13.08 -67.50 -10.33
C LYS A 140 14.21 -68.50 -10.55
N LYS A 141 15.46 -68.12 -10.25
CA LYS A 141 16.61 -69.05 -10.31
C LYS A 141 16.53 -70.13 -9.23
N ALA A 142 16.12 -69.78 -8.02
CA ALA A 142 15.94 -70.74 -6.94
C ALA A 142 14.83 -71.75 -7.27
N GLU A 143 13.71 -71.30 -7.83
CA GLU A 143 12.64 -72.18 -8.33
C GLU A 143 13.13 -73.08 -9.47
N ALA A 144 13.84 -72.53 -10.45
CA ALA A 144 14.39 -73.31 -11.58
C ALA A 144 15.42 -74.36 -11.12
N ALA A 145 16.28 -74.02 -10.14
CA ALA A 145 17.21 -74.96 -9.54
C ALA A 145 16.50 -76.08 -8.76
N PHE A 146 15.41 -75.75 -8.06
CA PHE A 146 14.59 -76.73 -7.35
C PHE A 146 13.87 -77.70 -8.31
N VAL A 147 13.38 -77.20 -9.44
CA VAL A 147 12.78 -78.02 -10.52
C VAL A 147 13.84 -78.89 -11.23
N GLN A 148 15.06 -78.38 -11.41
CA GLN A 148 16.18 -79.18 -11.94
C GLN A 148 16.61 -80.29 -10.96
N VAL A 149 16.65 -80.02 -9.65
CA VAL A 149 16.93 -81.06 -8.65
C VAL A 149 15.80 -82.09 -8.58
N ALA A 150 14.54 -81.67 -8.66
CA ALA A 150 13.39 -82.59 -8.72
C ALA A 150 13.42 -83.48 -9.96
N SER A 151 13.79 -82.93 -11.13
CA SER A 151 13.91 -83.69 -12.39
C SER A 151 15.17 -84.56 -12.46
N LYS A 152 16.28 -84.18 -11.80
CA LYS A 152 17.51 -85.01 -11.69
C LYS A 152 17.39 -86.12 -10.66
N ARG A 153 16.48 -86.01 -9.68
CA ARG A 153 16.25 -87.03 -8.65
C ARG A 153 15.66 -88.33 -9.22
N THR A 154 15.10 -88.28 -10.43
CA THR A 154 14.61 -89.46 -11.17
C THR A 154 15.71 -90.22 -11.93
N LEU A 155 16.96 -89.71 -12.01
CA LEU A 155 17.98 -90.22 -12.94
C LEU A 155 19.39 -90.43 -12.34
N SER A 156 19.56 -90.52 -11.02
CA SER A 156 20.90 -90.67 -10.41
C SER A 156 21.00 -91.82 -9.39
N PHE A 157 20.64 -93.03 -9.81
CA PHE A 157 21.38 -94.22 -9.37
C PHE A 157 22.64 -94.30 -10.24
N LEU A 158 23.82 -94.48 -9.64
CA LEU A 158 25.18 -94.47 -10.24
C LEU A 158 25.84 -93.08 -10.35
N ARG A 159 26.65 -92.73 -9.33
CA ARG A 159 28.12 -92.64 -9.44
C ARG A 159 28.71 -91.88 -8.24
N LYS A 160 29.33 -92.63 -7.32
CA LYS A 160 30.23 -92.10 -6.28
C LYS A 160 31.45 -91.43 -6.93
N ARG A 161 31.76 -90.21 -6.53
CA ARG A 161 33.12 -89.69 -6.27
C ARG A 161 33.01 -88.30 -5.65
N ALA A 162 33.34 -88.21 -4.35
CA ALA A 162 33.39 -86.95 -3.62
C ALA A 162 34.58 -86.11 -4.11
N LYS A 163 34.29 -84.92 -4.62
CA LYS A 163 35.24 -83.83 -4.85
C LYS A 163 35.31 -83.02 -3.53
N PRO A 164 36.45 -82.43 -3.14
CA PRO A 164 36.55 -81.63 -1.91
C PRO A 164 35.59 -80.43 -1.98
N GLU A 165 35.00 -80.05 -0.84
CA GLU A 165 34.10 -78.89 -0.72
C GLU A 165 34.85 -77.59 -1.04
N THR A 166 34.78 -77.16 -2.29
CA THR A 166 34.92 -75.74 -2.63
C THR A 166 33.70 -75.01 -2.09
N TRP A 167 33.80 -73.70 -1.86
CA TRP A 167 32.68 -72.80 -1.52
C TRP A 167 31.64 -72.83 -2.66
N GLU A 168 30.88 -73.90 -2.74
CA GLU A 168 29.76 -74.14 -3.66
C GLU A 168 28.50 -74.13 -2.81
N GLY A 169 28.08 -72.94 -2.44
CA GLY A 169 26.70 -72.64 -2.11
C GLY A 169 26.26 -71.54 -3.06
N ASP A 170 25.26 -71.79 -3.90
CA ASP A 170 24.55 -70.71 -4.57
C ASP A 170 24.17 -69.69 -3.49
N TYR A 171 24.67 -68.46 -3.62
CA TYR A 171 24.43 -67.39 -2.66
C TYR A 171 22.92 -67.14 -2.59
N LYS A 172 22.25 -67.77 -1.62
CA LYS A 172 20.78 -67.69 -1.48
C LYS A 172 20.30 -66.29 -1.12
N GLY A 173 21.23 -65.39 -0.77
CA GLY A 173 20.90 -64.09 -0.19
C GLY A 173 20.21 -64.25 1.16
N GLN A 174 20.15 -63.15 1.91
CA GLN A 174 19.40 -63.07 3.16
C GLN A 174 17.91 -62.90 2.83
N SER A 175 17.29 -63.93 2.24
CA SER A 175 15.96 -63.82 1.61
C SER A 175 14.81 -63.42 2.55
N SER A 176 15.00 -63.49 3.86
CA SER A 176 14.05 -62.97 4.85
C SER A 176 14.17 -61.45 5.07
N ASP A 177 15.38 -60.89 4.96
CA ASP A 177 15.67 -59.49 5.30
C ASP A 177 15.84 -58.61 4.05
N GLY A 178 15.95 -59.23 2.87
CA GLY A 178 16.07 -58.52 1.59
C GLY A 178 14.84 -57.68 1.20
N ASN A 179 13.64 -58.11 1.65
CA ASN A 179 12.41 -57.35 1.45
C ASN A 179 12.35 -56.11 2.33
N ALA A 180 12.96 -56.12 3.53
CA ALA A 180 12.93 -54.96 4.44
C ALA A 180 13.63 -53.72 3.82
N ALA A 181 14.67 -53.93 3.02
CA ALA A 181 15.34 -52.85 2.30
C ALA A 181 14.47 -52.28 1.15
N LEU A 182 13.65 -53.13 0.53
CA LEU A 182 12.72 -52.73 -0.53
C LEU A 182 11.53 -51.98 0.07
N ASP A 183 10.95 -52.49 1.16
CA ASP A 183 9.89 -51.83 1.93
C ASP A 183 10.33 -50.45 2.43
N MET A 184 11.58 -50.32 2.89
CA MET A 184 12.16 -49.03 3.30
C MET A 184 12.26 -48.06 2.12
N LEU A 185 12.69 -48.50 0.94
CA LEU A 185 12.79 -47.64 -0.24
C LEU A 185 11.41 -47.24 -0.79
N GLU A 186 10.44 -48.13 -0.74
CA GLU A 186 9.04 -47.82 -1.08
C GLU A 186 8.42 -46.84 -0.09
N PHE A 187 8.71 -46.99 1.20
CA PHE A 187 8.30 -46.05 2.24
C PHE A 187 8.92 -44.66 2.02
N LEU A 188 10.25 -44.60 1.80
CA LEU A 188 10.92 -43.34 1.49
C LEU A 188 10.34 -42.68 0.24
N LEU A 189 10.06 -43.46 -0.82
CA LEU A 189 9.43 -42.93 -2.02
C LEU A 189 8.04 -42.35 -1.73
N SER A 190 7.21 -43.07 -0.98
CA SER A 190 5.88 -42.61 -0.57
C SER A 190 5.94 -41.32 0.25
N ASP A 191 6.90 -41.21 1.16
CA ASP A 191 7.10 -40.03 1.98
C ASP A 191 7.65 -38.85 1.17
N THR A 192 8.59 -39.06 0.23
CA THR A 192 9.06 -38.01 -0.68
C THR A 192 7.92 -37.45 -1.54
N VAL A 193 7.03 -38.30 -2.06
CA VAL A 193 5.84 -37.87 -2.82
C VAL A 193 4.89 -37.03 -1.95
N LYS A 194 4.71 -37.40 -0.67
CA LYS A 194 3.92 -36.59 0.26
C LYS A 194 4.58 -35.24 0.54
N GLU A 195 5.90 -35.23 0.74
CA GLU A 195 6.68 -34.01 0.97
C GLU A 195 6.59 -33.06 -0.24
N GLU A 196 6.63 -33.58 -1.48
CA GLU A 196 6.39 -32.80 -2.70
C GLU A 196 4.98 -32.18 -2.71
N GLN A 197 3.95 -32.98 -2.41
CA GLN A 197 2.56 -32.48 -2.33
C GLN A 197 2.38 -31.42 -1.23
N GLU A 198 3.01 -31.60 -0.08
CA GLU A 198 3.00 -30.61 1.01
C GLU A 198 3.71 -29.33 0.58
N ALA A 199 4.84 -29.42 -0.12
CA ALA A 199 5.53 -28.26 -0.69
C ALA A 199 4.62 -27.49 -1.67
N HIS A 200 3.93 -28.18 -2.59
CA HIS A 200 2.95 -27.56 -3.49
C HIS A 200 1.81 -26.87 -2.74
N SER A 201 1.28 -27.51 -1.71
CA SER A 201 0.19 -26.96 -0.88
C SER A 201 0.64 -25.73 -0.11
N SER A 202 1.85 -25.76 0.44
CA SER A 202 2.46 -24.62 1.14
C SER A 202 2.71 -23.46 0.19
N GLU A 203 3.25 -23.71 -0.99
CA GLU A 203 3.47 -22.68 -2.02
C GLU A 203 2.17 -22.03 -2.46
N ALA A 204 1.12 -22.83 -2.70
CA ALA A 204 -0.18 -22.28 -3.11
C ALA A 204 -0.79 -21.35 -2.05
N LYS A 205 -0.59 -21.65 -0.76
CA LYS A 205 -1.01 -20.77 0.34
C LYS A 205 -0.18 -19.50 0.39
N ALA A 206 1.15 -19.61 0.34
CA ALA A 206 2.05 -18.48 0.35
C ALA A 206 1.80 -17.52 -0.82
N GLN A 207 1.57 -18.07 -2.03
CA GLN A 207 1.21 -17.28 -3.21
C GLN A 207 -0.11 -16.54 -3.01
N LYS A 208 -1.11 -17.21 -2.44
CA LYS A 208 -2.42 -16.60 -2.19
C LYS A 208 -2.31 -15.47 -1.15
N GLU A 209 -1.59 -15.68 -0.05
CA GLU A 209 -1.38 -14.66 0.99
C GLU A 209 -0.66 -13.43 0.41
N PHE A 210 0.36 -13.66 -0.43
CA PHE A 210 1.04 -12.58 -1.15
C PHE A 210 0.10 -11.82 -2.10
N ASP A 211 -0.71 -12.53 -2.90
CA ASP A 211 -1.63 -11.89 -3.84
C ASP A 211 -2.71 -11.06 -3.11
N GLU A 212 -3.22 -11.55 -1.98
CA GLU A 212 -4.17 -10.83 -1.12
C GLU A 212 -3.53 -9.59 -0.48
N SER A 213 -2.30 -9.72 0.05
CA SER A 213 -1.57 -8.59 0.64
C SER A 213 -1.25 -7.51 -0.39
N MET A 214 -0.70 -7.90 -1.54
CA MET A 214 -0.41 -6.97 -2.65
C MET A 214 -1.66 -6.31 -3.22
N ALA A 215 -2.81 -6.99 -3.23
CA ALA A 215 -4.07 -6.39 -3.63
C ALA A 215 -4.52 -5.32 -2.62
N SER A 216 -4.39 -5.58 -1.32
CA SER A 216 -4.66 -4.60 -0.27
C SER A 216 -3.74 -3.38 -0.42
N LEU A 217 -2.43 -3.60 -0.51
CA LEU A 217 -1.45 -2.53 -0.62
C LEU A 217 -1.70 -1.63 -1.84
N LYS A 218 -2.06 -2.22 -3.00
CA LYS A 218 -2.44 -1.45 -4.20
C LYS A 218 -3.74 -0.67 -4.04
N SER A 219 -4.71 -1.23 -3.31
CA SER A 219 -5.95 -0.52 -2.99
C SER A 219 -5.67 0.67 -2.08
N ASP A 220 -4.81 0.49 -1.07
CA ASP A 220 -4.41 1.53 -0.15
C ASP A 220 -3.61 2.62 -0.87
N GLU A 221 -2.68 2.25 -1.76
CA GLU A 221 -1.94 3.19 -2.61
C GLU A 221 -2.88 4.05 -3.46
N ALA A 222 -3.89 3.44 -4.09
CA ALA A 222 -4.88 4.17 -4.88
C ALA A 222 -5.69 5.15 -4.01
N GLY A 223 -6.12 4.72 -2.82
CA GLY A 223 -6.84 5.58 -1.88
C GLY A 223 -6.01 6.76 -1.40
N LEU A 224 -4.73 6.52 -1.09
CA LEU A 224 -3.78 7.55 -0.70
C LEU A 224 -3.49 8.53 -1.85
N GLN A 225 -3.42 8.07 -3.11
CA GLN A 225 -3.25 8.95 -4.28
C GLN A 225 -4.49 9.81 -4.55
N GLU A 226 -5.69 9.34 -4.26
CA GLU A 226 -6.93 10.12 -4.43
C GLU A 226 -7.16 11.13 -3.30
N SER A 227 -6.64 10.87 -2.11
CA SER A 227 -6.86 11.71 -0.92
C SER A 227 -6.43 13.18 -1.14
N PRO A 228 -5.23 13.48 -1.69
CA PRO A 228 -4.82 14.85 -2.03
C PRO A 228 -5.75 15.56 -3.02
N SER A 229 -6.33 14.82 -3.98
CA SER A 229 -7.26 15.39 -4.96
C SER A 229 -8.65 15.70 -4.41
N ASN A 230 -9.02 15.07 -3.29
CA ASN A 230 -10.29 15.28 -2.59
C ASN A 230 -10.21 16.38 -1.51
N LEU A 231 -9.01 16.86 -1.20
CA LEU A 231 -8.78 18.06 -0.40
C LEU A 231 -9.10 19.31 -1.24
N LYS A 232 -10.40 19.59 -1.44
CA LYS A 232 -10.92 20.80 -2.10
C LYS A 232 -11.91 21.52 -1.20
#